data_AF-A0A355QHM2-F1
#
_entry.id   AF-A0A355QHM2-F1
#
_cell.length_a   1.000
_cell.length_b   1.000
_cell.length_c   1.000
_cell.angle_alpha   90.00
_cell.angle_beta   90.00
_cell.angle_gamma   90.00
#
_symmetry.space_group_name_H-M   'P 1'
#
loop_
_entity.id
_entity.type
_entity.pdbx_description
1 polymer ?
#
loop_
_entity_poly.entity_id
_entity_poly.type
_entity_poly.pdbx_seq_one_letter_code
_entity_poly.pdbx_strand_id
1 'polypeptide(L)' 'MKTQVDAAVIGGGVTGVSILYHLAKMGMPNSVLIERSELTAGSTW' A
#
# COMPACT_ATOMS: atom_id res chain seq x y z
N MET A 1 -4.57 6.27 14.33
CA MET A 1 -3.91 5.14 13.62
C MET A 1 -4.86 3.96 13.64
N LYS A 2 -5.05 3.24 12.53
CA LYS A 2 -5.79 1.96 12.55
C LYS A 2 -4.91 0.91 13.24
N THR A 3 -5.48 0.11 14.13
CA THR A 3 -4.77 -0.97 14.84
C THR A 3 -5.08 -2.36 14.26
N GLN A 4 -6.09 -2.45 13.41
CA GLN A 4 -6.49 -3.65 12.68
C GLN A 4 -6.83 -3.28 11.23
N VAL A 5 -6.44 -4.13 10.30
CA VAL A 5 -6.63 -3.97 8.85
C VAL A 5 -6.87 -5.34 8.22
N ASP A 6 -7.57 -5.38 7.09
CA ASP A 6 -7.82 -6.63 6.36
C ASP A 6 -6.57 -7.04 5.56
N ALA A 7 -5.81 -6.03 5.09
CA ALA A 7 -4.53 -6.21 4.42
C ALA A 7 -3.59 -5.03 4.69
N ALA A 8 -2.30 -5.35 4.87
CA ALA A 8 -1.22 -4.37 4.92
C ALA A 8 -0.23 -4.63 3.78
N VAL A 9 -0.01 -3.62 2.94
CA VAL A 9 1.00 -3.66 1.87
C VAL A 9 2.26 -2.95 2.39
N ILE A 10 3.38 -3.67 2.46
CA ILE A 10 4.65 -3.13 2.94
C ILE A 10 5.54 -2.82 1.73
N GLY A 11 5.79 -1.53 1.51
CA GLY A 11 6.56 -1.00 0.37
C GLY A 11 5.73 -0.06 -0.51
N GLY A 12 6.21 1.16 -0.68
CA GLY A 12 5.63 2.27 -1.44
C GLY A 12 6.17 2.45 -2.86
N GLY A 13 6.79 1.41 -3.43
CA GLY A 13 7.13 1.36 -4.86
C GLY A 13 5.90 1.12 -5.74
N VAL A 14 6.09 1.13 -7.07
CA VAL A 14 5.00 0.99 -8.06
C VAL A 14 4.15 -0.25 -7.83
N THR A 15 4.79 -1.38 -7.50
CA THR A 15 4.09 -2.64 -7.23
C THR A 15 3.20 -2.55 -5.99
N GLY A 16 3.70 -1.96 -4.90
CA GLY A 16 2.93 -1.84 -3.66
C GLY A 16 1.73 -0.90 -3.78
N VAL A 17 1.93 0.26 -4.44
CA VAL A 17 0.83 1.20 -4.70
C VAL A 17 -0.19 0.60 -5.66
N SER A 18 0.24 -0.14 -6.69
CA SER A 18 -0.65 -0.85 -7.61
C SER A 18 -1.52 -1.89 -6.88
N ILE A 19 -0.93 -2.68 -5.99
CA ILE A 19 -1.67 -3.63 -5.14
C ILE A 19 -2.70 -2.88 -4.30
N LEU A 20 -2.30 -1.83 -3.55
CA LEU A 20 -3.23 -1.08 -2.71
C LEU A 20 -4.40 -0.49 -3.53
N TYR A 21 -4.10 0.10 -4.70
CA TYR A 21 -5.12 0.63 -5.61
C TYR A 21 -6.14 -0.44 -6.01
N HIS A 22 -5.67 -1.62 -6.43
CA HIS A 22 -6.54 -2.69 -6.89
C HIS A 22 -7.34 -3.32 -5.75
N LEU A 23 -6.78 -3.44 -4.55
CA LEU A 23 -7.53 -3.88 -3.37
C LEU A 23 -8.66 -2.90 -3.02
N ALA A 24 -8.37 -1.60 -3.00
CA ALA A 24 -9.39 -0.58 -2.77
C ALA A 24 -10.48 -0.61 -3.86
N LYS A 25 -10.08 -0.71 -5.14
CA LYS A 25 -11.00 -0.79 -6.28
C LYS A 25 -11.91 -2.03 -6.27
N MET A 26 -11.41 -3.15 -5.74
CA MET A 26 -12.17 -4.41 -5.62
C MET A 26 -13.05 -4.48 -4.37
N GLY A 27 -13.18 -3.39 -3.60
CA GLY A 27 -14.06 -3.34 -2.44
C GLY A 27 -13.41 -3.76 -1.13
N MET A 28 -12.07 -3.69 -1.02
CA MET A 28 -11.35 -3.87 0.25
C MET A 28 -10.76 -2.53 0.75
N PRO A 29 -11.59 -1.58 1.23
CA PRO A 29 -11.16 -0.25 1.64
C PRO A 29 -10.41 -0.23 2.98
N ASN A 30 -10.46 -1.31 3.76
CA ASN A 30 -9.69 -1.47 5.00
C ASN A 30 -8.28 -2.04 4.74
N SER A 31 -7.70 -1.69 3.60
CA SER A 31 -6.31 -1.96 3.25
C SER A 31 -5.45 -0.71 3.50
N VAL A 32 -4.19 -0.90 3.89
CA VAL A 32 -3.24 0.18 4.15
C VAL A 32 -1.89 -0.10 3.48
N LEU A 33 -1.16 0.97 3.17
CA LEU A 33 0.22 0.89 2.69
C LEU A 33 1.17 1.50 3.73
N ILE A 34 2.27 0.81 3.99
CA ILE A 34 3.33 1.24 4.90
C ILE A 34 4.62 1.33 4.11
N GLU A 35 5.20 2.52 4.07
CA GLU A 35 6.49 2.80 3.44
C GLU A 35 7.47 3.29 4.51
N ARG A 36 8.75 2.95 4.34
CA ARG A 36 9.84 3.33 5.25
C ARG A 36 10.13 4.83 5.20
N SER A 37 10.14 5.43 4.01
CA SER A 37 10.37 6.87 3.83
C SER A 37 9.25 7.54 3.04
N GLU A 38 9.41 7.65 1.73
CA GLU A 38 8.48 8.28 0.80
C GLU A 38 8.14 7.31 -0.33
N LEU A 39 7.03 7.58 -1.01
CA LEU A 39 6.65 6.78 -2.18
C LEU A 39 7.79 6.82 -3.21
N THR A 40 7.91 5.73 -3.97
CA THR A 40 8.92 5.56 -5.02
C THR A 40 10.37 5.57 -4.57
N ALA A 41 10.72 5.60 -3.28
CA ALA A 41 12.12 5.66 -2.81
C ALA A 41 12.99 4.42 -3.14
N GLY A 42 12.38 3.30 -3.54
CA GLY A 42 13.05 2.10 -4.06
C GLY A 42 13.27 2.15 -5.58
N SER A 43 13.50 1.02 -6.25
CA SER A 43 13.82 0.96 -7.70
C SER A 43 12.72 1.42 -8.68
N THR A 44 11.66 2.06 -8.20
CA THR A 44 10.62 2.67 -9.03
C THR A 44 11.05 4.03 -9.61
N TRP A 45 11.92 4.76 -8.91
CA TRP A 45 12.52 5.98 -9.44
C TRP A 45 13.49 5.69 -10.58
#